data_AF-A0AAV5IZQ3-F1
#
_entry.id   AF-A0AAV5IZQ3-F1
#
_cell.length_a   1.000
_cell.length_b   1.000
_cell.length_c   1.000
_cell.angle_alpha   90.00
_cell.angle_beta   90.00
_cell.angle_gamma   90.00
#
_symmetry.space_group_name_H-M   'P 1'
#
loop_
_entity.id
_entity.type
_entity.pdbx_description
1 polymer ?
#
loop_
_entity_poly.entity_id
_entity_poly.type
_entity_poly.pdbx_seq_one_letter_code
_entity_poly.pdbx_strand_id
1 'polypeptide(L)'
;MMEYEVVEEIIYGLESGILFGMASVISKMGFILVEQGSSRLWIPICISLSICCSGTGFYYQTWGLKHGRAIIVSTCAAVASILTGVLAGMLALGEQLPSAPAARFSLLLGW
;
A
#
# COMPACT_ATOMS: atom_id res chain seq x y z
N MET A 1 19.47 23.48 -4.48
CA MET A 1 18.06 23.73 -4.84
C MET A 1 17.45 22.48 -5.47
N MET A 2 18.02 21.96 -6.57
CA MET A 2 17.58 20.72 -7.22
C MET A 2 17.51 19.49 -6.30
N GLU A 3 18.48 19.30 -5.39
CA GLU A 3 18.47 18.15 -4.46
C GLU A 3 17.29 18.16 -3.48
N TYR A 4 16.83 19.34 -3.07
CA TYR A 4 15.72 19.49 -2.13
C TYR A 4 14.40 19.10 -2.78
N GLU A 5 14.20 19.46 -4.05
CA GLU A 5 13.02 19.08 -4.83
C GLU A 5 12.92 17.55 -5.00
N VAL A 6 14.04 16.86 -5.21
CA VAL A 6 14.03 15.38 -5.33
C VAL A 6 13.63 14.71 -4.02
N VAL A 7 14.12 15.23 -2.89
CA VAL A 7 13.79 14.67 -1.58
C VAL A 7 12.30 14.87 -1.29
N GLU A 8 11.75 16.03 -1.63
CA GLU A 8 10.32 16.32 -1.46
C GLU A 8 9.44 15.41 -2.32
N GLU A 9 9.81 15.20 -3.59
CA GLU A 9 9.19 14.23 -4.50
C GLU A 9 9.21 12.80 -3.96
N ILE A 10 10.35 12.36 -3.41
CA ILE A 10 10.52 11.04 -2.80
C ILE A 10 9.60 10.90 -1.59
N ILE A 11 9.51 11.93 -0.74
CA ILE A 11 8.64 11.92 0.44
C ILE A 11 7.17 11.80 0.01
N TYR A 12 6.73 12.58 -1.00
CA TYR A 12 5.37 12.48 -1.51
C TYR A 12 5.04 11.12 -2.12
N GLY A 13 6.00 10.52 -2.84
CA GLY A 13 5.86 9.16 -3.35
C GLY A 13 5.82 8.12 -2.22
N LEU A 14 6.68 8.26 -1.21
CA LEU A 14 6.69 7.35 -0.06
C LEU A 14 5.35 7.41 0.70
N GLU A 15 4.86 8.62 0.99
CA GLU A 15 3.62 8.84 1.73
C GLU A 15 2.40 8.33 0.95
N SER A 16 2.32 8.60 -0.37
CA SER A 16 1.26 8.04 -1.21
C SER A 16 1.29 6.51 -1.22
N GLY A 17 2.49 5.93 -1.31
CA GLY A 17 2.69 4.49 -1.28
C GLY A 17 2.21 3.87 0.02
N ILE A 18 2.60 4.42 1.18
CA ILE A 18 2.14 3.93 2.49
C ILE A 18 0.61 3.93 2.57
N LEU A 19 -0.04 5.00 2.10
CA LEU A 19 -1.51 5.11 2.09
C LEU A 19 -2.15 4.02 1.20
N PHE A 20 -1.59 3.76 0.01
CA PHE A 20 -2.07 2.66 -0.84
C PHE A 20 -1.88 1.29 -0.19
N GLY A 21 -0.74 1.06 0.44
CA GLY A 21 -0.45 -0.17 1.17
C GLY A 21 -1.46 -0.40 2.29
N MET A 22 -1.72 0.63 3.12
CA MET A 22 -2.72 0.57 4.18
C MET A 22 -4.15 0.39 3.66
N ALA A 23 -4.52 1.06 2.57
CA ALA A 23 -5.84 0.91 1.95
C ALA A 23 -6.12 -0.54 1.55
N SER A 24 -5.11 -1.24 1.00
CA SER A 24 -5.23 -2.65 0.61
C SER A 24 -5.46 -3.57 1.81
N VAL A 25 -4.74 -3.35 2.91
CA VAL A 25 -4.86 -4.15 4.14
C VAL A 25 -6.20 -3.91 4.83
N ILE A 26 -6.65 -2.65 4.90
CA ILE A 26 -7.96 -2.30 5.46
C ILE A 26 -9.09 -2.99 4.68
N SER A 27 -9.01 -2.99 3.34
CA SER A 27 -10.01 -3.66 2.51
C SER A 27 -10.04 -5.17 2.78
N LYS A 28 -8.87 -5.82 2.79
CA LYS A 28 -8.75 -7.26 3.05
C LYS A 28 -9.19 -7.65 4.46
N MET A 29 -8.87 -6.84 5.47
CA MET A 29 -9.31 -7.04 6.84
C MET A 29 -10.83 -7.01 6.97
N GLY A 30 -11.51 -6.12 6.23
CA GLY A 30 -12.97 -6.06 6.19
C GLY A 30 -13.63 -7.35 5.68
N PHE A 31 -13.00 -8.01 4.70
CA PHE A 31 -13.49 -9.31 4.21
C PHE A 31 -13.28 -10.43 5.24
N ILE A 32 -12.09 -10.52 5.85
CA ILE A 32 -11.76 -11.53 6.85
C ILE A 32 -12.66 -11.39 8.09
N LEU A 33 -12.92 -10.15 8.54
CA LEU A 33 -13.80 -9.90 9.69
C LEU A 33 -15.23 -10.41 9.45
N VAL A 34 -15.74 -10.29 8.22
CA VAL A 34 -17.06 -10.85 7.88
C VAL A 34 -17.03 -12.37 7.79
N GLU A 35 -15.95 -12.95 7.28
CA GLU A 35 -15.77 -14.41 7.23
C GLU A 35 -15.71 -15.04 8.64
N GLN A 36 -15.17 -14.31 9.63
CA GLN A 36 -15.15 -14.69 11.04
C GLN A 36 -16.51 -14.53 11.76
N GLY A 37 -17.57 -14.16 11.04
CA GLY A 37 -18.93 -14.06 11.59
C GLY A 37 -19.31 -12.68 12.12
N SER A 38 -18.52 -11.64 11.83
CA SER A 38 -18.89 -10.25 12.15
C SER A 38 -19.99 -9.72 11.22
N SER A 39 -20.61 -8.60 11.60
CA SER A 39 -21.75 -8.05 10.84
C SER A 39 -21.34 -7.65 9.41
N ARG A 40 -22.23 -7.90 8.44
CA ARG A 40 -22.00 -7.58 7.02
C ARG A 40 -21.77 -6.08 6.75
N LEU A 41 -22.03 -5.22 7.74
CA LEU A 41 -21.80 -3.76 7.72
C LEU A 41 -20.31 -3.38 7.82
N TRP A 42 -19.42 -4.28 8.24
CA TRP A 42 -17.98 -3.99 8.27
C TRP A 42 -17.36 -3.86 6.89
N ILE A 43 -17.87 -4.59 5.88
CA ILE A 43 -17.40 -4.49 4.49
C ILE A 43 -17.53 -3.07 3.93
N PRO A 44 -18.72 -2.43 3.91
CA PRO A 44 -18.84 -1.10 3.33
C PRO A 44 -18.03 -0.06 4.11
N ILE A 45 -17.91 -0.18 5.44
CA ILE A 45 -17.09 0.73 6.26
C ILE A 45 -15.60 0.62 5.90
N CYS A 46 -15.07 -0.60 5.82
CA CYS A 46 -13.68 -0.84 5.43
C CYS A 46 -13.40 -0.40 3.99
N ILE A 47 -14.33 -0.64 3.06
CA ILE A 47 -14.20 -0.19 1.66
C ILE A 47 -14.22 1.33 1.59
N SER A 48 -15.14 2.01 2.27
CA SER A 48 -15.18 3.49 2.28
C SER A 48 -13.89 4.07 2.84
N LEU A 49 -13.36 3.54 3.94
CA LEU A 49 -12.09 3.98 4.51
C LEU A 49 -10.91 3.72 3.57
N SER A 50 -10.89 2.57 2.88
CA SER A 50 -9.90 2.23 1.87
C SER A 50 -9.92 3.19 0.67
N ILE A 51 -11.12 3.57 0.20
CA ILE A 51 -11.29 4.53 -0.90
C ILE A 51 -10.78 5.91 -0.48
N CYS A 52 -11.10 6.37 0.74
CA CYS A 52 -10.58 7.64 1.26
C CYS A 52 -9.05 7.64 1.30
N CYS A 53 -8.45 6.57 1.83
CA CYS A 53 -7.00 6.44 1.95
C CYS A 53 -6.31 6.40 0.56
N SER A 54 -6.89 5.66 -0.39
CA SER A 54 -6.45 5.64 -1.78
C SER A 54 -6.59 7.02 -2.45
N GLY A 55 -7.69 7.73 -2.19
CA GLY A 55 -7.92 9.08 -2.72
C GLY A 55 -6.86 10.08 -2.25
N THR A 56 -6.52 10.03 -0.96
CA THR A 56 -5.43 10.82 -0.39
C THR A 56 -4.08 10.42 -1.01
N GLY A 57 -3.82 9.12 -1.22
CA GLY A 57 -2.63 8.64 -1.90
C GLY A 57 -2.49 9.19 -3.33
N PHE A 58 -3.57 9.18 -4.12
CA PHE A 58 -3.58 9.78 -5.46
C PHE A 58 -3.37 11.29 -5.44
N TYR A 59 -3.88 11.99 -4.44
CA TYR A 59 -3.66 13.42 -4.28
C TYR A 59 -2.17 13.73 -4.07
N TYR A 60 -1.50 13.03 -3.15
CA TYR A 60 -0.06 13.19 -2.92
C TYR A 60 0.77 12.79 -4.13
N GLN A 61 0.40 11.68 -4.79
CA GLN A 61 1.05 11.24 -6.02
C GLN A 61 1.00 12.34 -7.10
N THR A 62 -0.20 12.87 -7.39
CA THR A 62 -0.40 13.87 -8.45
C THR A 62 0.23 15.22 -8.14
N TRP A 63 0.35 15.59 -6.87
CA TRP A 63 1.12 16.77 -6.45
C TRP A 63 2.61 16.62 -6.70
N GLY A 64 3.20 15.44 -6.41
CA GLY A 64 4.60 15.15 -6.68
C GLY A 64 4.97 15.12 -8.17
N LEU A 65 4.01 14.81 -9.06
CA LEU A 65 4.25 14.73 -10.52
C LEU A 65 4.55 16.08 -11.20
N LYS A 66 4.29 17.22 -10.53
CA LYS A 66 4.40 18.56 -11.14
C LYS A 66 5.80 18.94 -11.63
N HIS A 67 6.85 18.29 -11.12
CA HIS A 67 8.25 18.63 -11.40
C HIS A 67 8.91 17.78 -12.50
N GLY A 68 8.13 16.98 -13.24
CA GLY A 68 8.61 16.23 -14.42
C GLY A 68 9.41 14.96 -14.11
N ARG A 69 9.66 14.65 -12.83
CA ARG A 69 10.35 13.41 -12.38
C ARG A 69 9.37 12.33 -11.92
N ALA A 70 8.31 12.15 -12.71
CA ALA A 70 7.22 11.21 -12.46
C ALA A 70 7.66 9.78 -12.11
N ILE A 71 8.77 9.35 -12.71
CA ILE A 71 9.34 8.00 -12.53
C ILE A 71 9.81 7.80 -11.08
N ILE A 72 10.41 8.81 -10.43
CA ILE A 72 10.94 8.67 -9.06
C ILE A 72 9.80 8.57 -8.07
N VAL A 73 8.81 9.47 -8.18
CA VAL A 73 7.62 9.46 -7.30
C VAL A 73 6.83 8.16 -7.47
N SER A 74 6.64 7.69 -8.70
CA SER A 74 5.88 6.45 -8.97
C SER A 74 6.61 5.20 -8.50
N THR A 75 7.94 5.14 -8.64
CA THR A 75 8.72 3.99 -8.18
C THR A 75 8.79 3.95 -6.65
N CYS A 76 9.02 5.08 -5.99
CA CYS A 76 9.01 5.16 -4.54
C CYS A 76 7.62 4.81 -3.97
N ALA A 77 6.55 5.30 -4.59
CA ALA A 77 5.19 4.95 -4.21
C ALA A 77 4.86 3.48 -4.39
N ALA A 78 5.29 2.87 -5.50
CA ALA A 78 5.12 1.44 -5.70
C ALA A 78 5.86 0.65 -4.62
N VAL A 79 7.16 0.90 -4.44
CA VAL A 79 7.98 0.19 -3.44
C VAL A 79 7.43 0.38 -2.03
N ALA A 80 7.04 1.59 -1.65
CA ALA A 80 6.47 1.87 -0.34
C ALA A 80 5.11 1.17 -0.14
N SER A 81 4.23 1.22 -1.14
CA SER A 81 2.93 0.52 -1.10
C SER A 81 3.08 -0.97 -0.91
N ILE A 82 4.04 -1.56 -1.60
CA ILE A 82 4.39 -2.96 -1.51
C ILE A 82 4.89 -3.31 -0.12
N LEU A 83 5.90 -2.58 0.37
CA LEU A 83 6.52 -2.85 1.67
C LEU A 83 5.50 -2.69 2.79
N THR A 84 4.73 -1.60 2.76
CA THR A 84 3.68 -1.35 3.74
C THR A 84 2.58 -2.41 3.65
N GLY A 85 2.12 -2.76 2.45
CA GLY A 85 1.08 -3.77 2.25
C GLY A 85 1.50 -5.15 2.76
N VAL A 86 2.73 -5.59 2.46
CA VAL A 86 3.27 -6.88 2.92
C VAL A 86 3.49 -6.86 4.43
N LEU A 87 4.17 -5.85 4.98
CA LEU A 87 4.44 -5.78 6.42
C LEU A 87 3.15 -5.65 7.23
N ALA A 88 2.25 -4.76 6.83
CA ALA A 88 0.96 -4.61 7.49
C ALA A 88 0.06 -5.83 7.27
N GLY A 89 0.14 -6.52 6.14
CA GLY A 89 -0.53 -7.81 5.91
C GLY A 89 -0.04 -8.89 6.87
N MET A 90 1.28 -9.05 6.99
CA MET A 90 1.88 -10.01 7.92
C MET A 90 1.52 -9.70 9.39
N LEU A 91 1.50 -8.42 9.77
CA LEU A 91 1.22 -7.99 11.15
C LEU A 91 -0.27 -8.00 11.50
N ALA A 92 -1.13 -7.48 10.61
CA ALA A 92 -2.55 -7.30 10.89
C ALA A 92 -3.39 -8.54 10.57
N LEU A 93 -3.00 -9.32 9.54
CA LEU A 93 -3.70 -10.55 9.16
C LEU A 93 -3.01 -11.81 9.69
N GLY A 94 -1.80 -11.69 10.24
CA GLY A 94 -1.02 -12.84 10.70
C GLY A 94 -0.50 -13.72 9.55
N GLU A 95 -0.42 -13.18 8.33
CA GLU A 95 0.09 -13.94 7.18
C GLU A 95 1.56 -14.31 7.40
N GLN A 96 1.86 -15.60 7.37
CA GLN A 96 3.23 -16.09 7.52
C GLN A 96 3.89 -16.25 6.16
N LEU A 97 5.16 -15.86 6.06
CA LEU A 97 6.00 -16.20 4.92
C LEU A 97 6.08 -17.72 4.81
N PRO A 98 5.90 -18.30 3.61
CA PRO A 98 5.97 -19.74 3.46
C PRO A 98 7.37 -20.21 3.86
N SER A 99 7.42 -21.13 4.83
CA SER A 99 8.67 -21.66 5.40
C SER A 99 9.41 -22.60 4.44
N ALA A 100 8.75 -23.05 3.36
CA ALA A 100 9.34 -23.91 2.36
C ALA A 100 10.15 -23.11 1.32
N PRO A 101 11.40 -23.51 1.01
CA PRO A 101 12.28 -22.77 0.10
C PRO A 101 11.74 -22.66 -1.33
N ALA A 102 10.99 -23.66 -1.81
CA ALA A 102 10.36 -23.61 -3.14
C ALA A 102 9.27 -22.52 -3.26
N ALA A 103 8.53 -22.26 -2.17
CA ALA A 103 7.50 -21.23 -2.15
C ALA A 103 8.12 -19.81 -2.09
N ARG A 104 9.30 -19.66 -1.49
CA ARG A 104 10.08 -18.40 -1.58
C ARG A 104 10.54 -18.11 -3.01
N PHE A 105 10.97 -19.13 -3.75
CA PHE A 105 11.32 -18.99 -5.17
C PHE A 105 10.11 -18.65 -6.04
N SER A 106 8.95 -19.26 -5.79
CA SER A 106 7.71 -18.90 -6.49
C SER A 106 7.25 -17.48 -6.19
N LEU A 107 7.47 -16.99 -4.96
CA LEU A 107 7.24 -15.58 -4.60
C LEU A 107 8.17 -14.65 -5.38
N LEU A 108 9.46 -14.98 -5.49
CA LEU A 108 10.41 -14.19 -6.29
C LEU A 108 10.12 -14.21 -7.79
N LEU A 109 9.52 -15.28 -8.32
CA LEU A 109 9.17 -15.44 -9.74
C LEU A 109 7.79 -14.86 -10.11
N GLY A 110 6.89 -14.74 -9.14
CA GLY A 110 5.55 -14.15 -9.34
C GLY A 110 5.50 -12.63 -9.13
N TRP A 111 6.59 -12.06 -8.64
CA TRP A 111 6.89 -10.63 -8.55
C TRP A 111 7.49 -10.11 -9.85
#